data_AF-A0A5C8IAJ0-F1
#
_entry.id   AF-A0A5C8IAJ0-F1
#
_cell.length_a   1.000
_cell.length_b   1.000
_cell.length_c   1.000
_cell.angle_alpha   90.00
_cell.angle_beta   90.00
_cell.angle_gamma   90.00
#
_symmetry.space_group_name_H-M   'P 1'
#
loop_
_entity.id
_entity.type
_entity.pdbx_description
1 polymer ?
#
loop_
_entity_poly.entity_id
_entity_poly.type
_entity_poly.pdbx_seq_one_letter_code
_entity_poly.pdbx_strand_id
1 'polypeptide(L)' 'MDKELKKIAKALEAQGFETRISKRGHMIVSHDGRIVATFSGTASDWRSMRNSIADARRAGFKWPPER' A
#
# COMPACT_ATOMS: atom_id res chain seq x y z
N MET A 1 5.72 5.15 -11.20
CA MET A 1 5.56 4.26 -10.04
C MET A 1 6.91 4.11 -9.38
N ASP A 2 7.03 4.61 -8.16
CA ASP A 2 8.28 4.61 -7.41
C ASP A 2 8.75 3.18 -7.12
N LYS A 3 10.07 2.97 -7.00
CA LYS A 3 10.64 1.62 -6.74
C LYS A 3 10.14 1.07 -5.40
N GLU A 4 9.91 1.95 -4.42
CA GLU A 4 9.41 1.58 -3.10
C GLU A 4 7.94 1.12 -3.15
N LEU A 5 7.08 1.87 -3.83
CA LEU A 5 5.67 1.51 -3.99
C LEU A 5 5.49 0.16 -4.69
N LYS A 6 6.37 -0.17 -5.67
CA LYS A 6 6.40 -1.50 -6.29
C LYS A 6 6.73 -2.62 -5.29
N LYS A 7 7.65 -2.39 -4.36
CA LYS A 7 7.99 -3.38 -3.32
C LYS A 7 6.84 -3.57 -2.34
N ILE A 8 6.20 -2.48 -1.94
CA ILE A 8 5.03 -2.51 -1.04
C ILE A 8 3.88 -3.26 -1.72
N ALA A 9 3.58 -2.96 -2.98
CA ALA A 9 2.54 -3.66 -3.74
C ALA A 9 2.76 -5.17 -3.78
N LYS A 10 3.98 -5.60 -4.12
CA LYS A 10 4.33 -7.03 -4.13
C LYS A 10 4.22 -7.67 -2.74
N ALA A 11 4.61 -6.96 -1.69
CA ALA A 11 4.50 -7.46 -0.33
C ALA A 11 3.05 -7.57 0.13
N LEU A 12 2.19 -6.64 -0.28
CA LEU A 12 0.75 -6.65 -0.05
C LEU A 12 0.10 -7.83 -0.78
N GLU A 13 0.38 -7.99 -2.07
CA GLU A 13 -0.11 -9.12 -2.88
C GLU A 13 0.34 -10.47 -2.29
N ALA A 14 1.59 -10.58 -1.86
CA ALA A 14 2.12 -11.79 -1.21
C ALA A 14 1.44 -12.12 0.13
N GLN A 15 0.86 -11.11 0.81
CA GLN A 15 0.13 -11.27 2.06
C GLN A 15 -1.38 -11.43 1.86
N GLY A 16 -1.87 -11.55 0.61
CA GLY A 16 -3.28 -11.72 0.31
C GLY A 16 -4.08 -10.41 0.33
N PHE A 17 -3.41 -9.26 0.16
CA PHE A 17 -4.07 -7.99 -0.08
C PHE A 17 -4.22 -7.77 -1.58
N GLU A 18 -5.37 -7.21 -1.98
CA GLU A 18 -5.61 -6.79 -3.35
C GLU A 18 -5.09 -5.37 -3.54
N THR A 19 -4.28 -5.15 -4.57
CA THR A 19 -3.80 -3.80 -4.92
C THR A 19 -4.33 -3.37 -6.27
N ARG A 20 -4.90 -2.16 -6.34
CA ARG A 20 -5.46 -1.58 -7.56
C ARG A 20 -4.96 -0.17 -7.79
N ILE A 21 -4.53 0.15 -9.01
CA ILE A 21 -4.17 1.52 -9.39
C ILE A 21 -5.43 2.24 -9.92
N SER A 22 -5.74 3.38 -9.31
CA SER A 22 -6.79 4.29 -9.77
C SER A 22 -6.33 5.08 -11.01
N LYS A 23 -7.29 5.62 -11.78
CA LYS A 23 -7.00 6.46 -12.97
C LYS A 23 -6.13 7.70 -12.64
N ARG A 24 -6.12 8.14 -11.38
CA ARG A 24 -5.33 9.28 -10.89
C ARG A 24 -3.93 8.87 -10.38
N GLY A 25 -3.57 7.60 -10.48
CA GLY A 25 -2.27 7.09 -10.08
C GLY A 25 -2.15 6.68 -8.61
N HIS A 26 -3.20 6.82 -7.80
CA HIS A 26 -3.22 6.31 -6.42
C HIS A 26 -3.38 4.80 -6.41
N MET A 27 -2.69 4.11 -5.49
CA MET A 27 -2.83 2.68 -5.26
C MET A 27 -3.78 2.44 -4.11
N ILE A 28 -4.91 1.80 -4.39
CA ILE A 28 -5.92 1.40 -3.43
C ILE A 28 -5.61 -0.03 -3.02
N VAL A 29 -5.64 -0.30 -1.73
CA VAL A 29 -5.38 -1.62 -1.15
C VAL A 29 -6.65 -2.08 -0.46
N SER A 30 -7.15 -3.24 -0.87
CA SER A 30 -8.28 -3.93 -0.26
C SER A 30 -7.86 -5.23 0.41
N HIS A 31 -8.56 -5.58 1.49
CA HIS A 31 -8.47 -6.86 2.17
C HIS A 31 -9.88 -7.28 2.54
N ASP A 32 -10.25 -8.52 2.23
CA ASP A 32 -11.57 -9.08 2.56
C ASP A 32 -12.74 -8.20 2.08
N GLY A 33 -12.65 -7.69 0.85
CA GLY A 33 -13.67 -6.83 0.23
C GLY A 33 -13.76 -5.40 0.80
N ARG A 34 -12.88 -5.00 1.73
CA ARG A 34 -12.83 -3.66 2.32
C ARG A 34 -11.55 -2.93 1.95
N ILE A 35 -11.65 -1.63 1.69
CA ILE A 35 -10.47 -0.79 1.45
C ILE A 35 -9.78 -0.56 2.79
N VAL A 36 -8.52 -0.98 2.90
CA VAL A 36 -7.72 -0.87 4.13
C VAL A 36 -6.73 0.28 4.07
N ALA A 37 -6.22 0.62 2.88
CA ALA A 37 -5.28 1.71 2.70
C ALA A 37 -5.37 2.30 1.29
N THR A 38 -5.02 3.57 1.13
CA THR A 38 -4.88 4.23 -0.18
C THR A 38 -3.59 5.01 -0.24
N PHE A 39 -2.64 4.52 -1.03
CA PHE A 39 -1.34 5.14 -1.26
C PHE A 39 -1.43 6.21 -2.34
N SER A 40 -0.91 7.40 -2.06
CA SER A 40 -0.78 8.42 -3.09
C SER A 40 0.26 8.02 -4.14
N GLY A 41 -0.05 8.23 -5.42
CA GLY A 41 0.88 7.95 -6.53
C GLY A 41 2.03 8.95 -6.67
N THR A 42 1.94 10.07 -5.95
CA THR A 42 2.90 11.18 -6.03
C THR A 42 4.02 10.97 -5.02
N ALA A 43 5.26 10.92 -5.51
CA ALA A 43 6.47 10.66 -4.71
C ALA A 43 6.79 11.74 -3.65
N SER A 44 6.25 12.95 -3.77
CA SER A 44 6.53 14.06 -2.84
C SER A 44 5.84 13.95 -1.48
N ASP A 45 4.94 12.98 -1.30
CA ASP A 45 4.09 12.89 -0.11
C ASP A 45 4.52 11.72 0.81
N TRP A 46 5.75 11.81 1.33
CA TRP A 46 6.31 10.81 2.25
C TRP A 46 5.43 10.60 3.50
N ARG A 47 4.72 11.63 3.95
CA ARG A 47 3.76 11.56 5.08
C ARG A 47 2.56 10.70 4.69
N SER A 48 1.98 10.93 3.51
CA SER A 48 0.89 10.12 2.98
C SER A 48 1.27 8.64 2.88
N MET A 49 2.49 8.34 2.40
CA MET A 49 2.98 6.96 2.32
C MET A 49 3.10 6.31 3.70
N ARG A 50 3.68 7.00 4.69
CA ARG A 50 3.78 6.47 6.06
C ARG A 50 2.42 6.26 6.72
N ASN A 51 1.48 7.16 6.51
CA ASN A 51 0.11 7.03 7.03
C ASN A 51 -0.58 5.81 6.40
N SER A 52 -0.44 5.64 5.08
CA SER A 52 -1.01 4.50 4.35
C SER A 52 -0.41 3.17 4.80
N ILE A 53 0.90 3.12 5.08
CA ILE A 53 1.55 1.94 5.67
C ILE A 53 0.99 1.68 7.07
N ALA A 54 0.79 2.72 7.89
CA ALA A 54 0.23 2.56 9.22
C ALA A 54 -1.21 2.01 9.16
N ASP A 55 -2.04 2.48 8.22
CA ASP A 55 -3.39 1.97 8.00
C ASP A 55 -3.37 0.51 7.54
N ALA A 56 -2.51 0.18 6.57
CA ALA A 56 -2.32 -1.20 6.13
C ALA A 56 -1.85 -2.10 7.29
N ARG A 57 -0.93 -1.61 8.14
CA ARG A 57 -0.46 -2.35 9.34
C ARG A 57 -1.58 -2.63 10.33
N ARG A 58 -2.52 -1.69 10.52
CA ARG A 58 -3.72 -1.91 11.35
C ARG A 58 -4.62 -3.01 10.77
N ALA A 59 -4.62 -3.17 9.45
CA ALA A 59 -5.32 -4.25 8.75
C ALA A 59 -4.55 -5.58 8.70
N GLY A 60 -3.36 -5.66 9.32
CA GLY A 60 -2.57 -6.90 9.39
C GLY A 60 -1.38 -6.96 8.42
N PHE A 61 -1.11 -5.90 7.65
CA PHE A 61 0.06 -5.84 6.78
C PHE A 61 1.35 -5.81 7.61
N LYS A 62 2.27 -6.73 7.33
CA LYS A 62 3.61 -6.76 7.94
C LYS A 62 4.61 -6.07 7.02
N TRP A 63 5.11 -4.91 7.47
CA TRP A 63 6.13 -4.12 6.78
C TRP A 63 7.00 -3.33 7.77
N PRO A 64 8.33 -3.21 7.56
CA PRO A 64 9.12 -3.78 6.45
C PRO A 64 9.18 -5.32 6.50
N PRO A 65 9.45 -6.02 5.38
CA PRO A 65 9.66 -7.46 5.40
C PRO A 65 10.81 -7.75 6.37
N GLU A 66 10.57 -8.62 7.36
CA GLU A 66 11.63 -9.05 8.27
C GLU A 66 12.81 -9.54 7.42
N ARG A 67 14.01 -9.09 7.81
CA ARG A 67 15.27 -9.31 7.07
C ARG A 67 15.66 -10.78 7.05
#